data_AF-A0A9E2IBX5-F1
#
_entry.id   AF-A0A9E2IBX5-F1
#
_cell.length_a   1.000
_cell.length_b   1.000
_cell.length_c   1.000
_cell.angle_alpha   90.00
_cell.angle_beta   90.00
_cell.angle_gamma   90.00
#
_symmetry.space_group_name_H-M   'P 1'
#
loop_
_entity.id
_entity.type
_entity.pdbx_description
1 polymer ?
#
loop_
_entity_poly.entity_id
_entity_poly.type
_entity_poly.pdbx_seq_one_letter_code
_entity_poly.pdbx_strand_id
1 'polypeptide(L)'
;MATSHVFIVDNITFKQHLEYQFAGTGAKDNYIDFNDKSSTKLYHTAENSLVGMIADSQRIRKDDFVIFYLQQNMSQGIYEGKFYGIFKAKEDLSFLDNNDSKQFLKTQLVKSLTFRTLLEPYEVYAKGVTEWEALDEIKYIQSPNQMLWSLIYRKLKGNRGNTMITIYESERLFKLLRDKNKRQILKGANFTYDFSTQEIISEKISHAYTGRKEPIDILPRLIRKFDENKAFESHLQAYVIQNIGRNTNQSLDDCLFDEVSLEWIGNEVSCGVGMQRIDVMLSLVKENAKIAMPIELKSVEATTGNIIQIQRYIDWLEQYYIPNRISDIQPVLVAKKLEDKKQSYYKDITNSFKKFNKINTKCLPLKYIEYELKNNKLEFKEQRY
;
A
#
# COMPACT_ATOMS: atom_id res chain seq x y z
N MET A 1 14.30 5.32 3.52
CA MET A 1 14.51 4.65 2.21
C MET A 1 13.20 4.70 1.44
N ALA A 2 13.24 4.61 0.11
CA ALA A 2 12.02 4.50 -0.70
C ALA A 2 11.40 3.10 -0.57
N THR A 3 10.07 3.02 -0.56
CA THR A 3 9.33 1.74 -0.59
C THR A 3 9.13 1.27 -2.03
N SER A 4 8.69 0.03 -2.25
CA SER A 4 8.43 -0.47 -3.60
C SER A 4 7.00 -0.97 -3.77
N HIS A 5 6.44 -0.67 -4.94
CA HIS A 5 5.09 -1.05 -5.34
C HIS A 5 5.14 -1.88 -6.62
N VAL A 6 4.46 -3.02 -6.61
CA VAL A 6 4.30 -3.89 -7.78
C VAL A 6 2.94 -3.65 -8.40
N PHE A 7 2.94 -3.10 -9.61
CA PHE A 7 1.75 -2.83 -10.40
C PHE A 7 1.46 -3.99 -11.35
N ILE A 8 0.21 -4.43 -11.35
CA ILE A 8 -0.24 -5.58 -12.14
C ILE A 8 -0.74 -5.08 -13.48
N VAL A 9 -0.12 -5.57 -14.55
CA VAL A 9 -0.42 -5.15 -15.92
C VAL A 9 -0.67 -6.35 -16.82
N ASP A 10 -1.46 -6.12 -17.86
CA ASP A 10 -1.55 -7.03 -18.99
C ASP A 10 -0.72 -6.49 -20.16
N ASN A 11 -0.69 -7.23 -21.25
CA ASN A 11 0.07 -6.89 -22.45
C ASN A 11 -0.36 -5.54 -23.06
N ILE A 12 -1.66 -5.21 -23.06
CA ILE A 12 -2.19 -3.97 -23.63
C ILE A 12 -1.75 -2.79 -22.79
N THR A 13 -1.98 -2.88 -21.48
CA THR A 13 -1.71 -1.79 -20.57
C THR A 13 -0.22 -1.60 -20.31
N PHE A 14 0.58 -2.66 -20.24
CA PHE A 14 2.01 -2.55 -19.94
C PHE A 14 2.74 -1.63 -20.93
N LYS A 15 2.45 -1.78 -22.23
CA LYS A 15 3.00 -0.89 -23.26
C LYS A 15 2.64 0.58 -23.00
N GLN A 16 1.38 0.86 -22.69
CA GLN A 16 0.91 2.24 -22.41
C GLN A 16 1.53 2.83 -21.13
N HIS A 17 1.76 2.00 -20.11
CA HIS A 17 2.43 2.44 -18.89
C HIS A 17 3.87 2.90 -19.14
N LEU A 18 4.60 2.17 -19.99
CA LEU A 18 5.97 2.51 -20.37
C LEU A 18 6.03 3.78 -21.24
N GLU A 19 5.21 3.84 -22.29
CA GLU A 19 5.22 4.93 -23.26
C GLU A 19 4.89 6.27 -22.60
N TYR A 20 3.85 6.30 -21.77
CA TYR A 20 3.33 7.52 -21.13
C TYR A 20 3.82 7.72 -19.69
N GLN A 21 4.76 6.89 -19.23
CA GLN A 21 5.41 6.97 -17.92
C GLN A 21 4.43 7.17 -16.77
N PHE A 22 3.45 6.27 -16.64
CA PHE A 22 2.53 6.25 -15.50
C PHE A 22 2.27 4.83 -15.00
N ALA A 23 1.92 4.72 -13.73
CA ALA A 23 1.35 3.54 -13.08
C ALA A 23 -0.16 3.73 -12.90
N GLY A 24 -0.99 2.73 -13.19
CA GLY A 24 -2.44 2.87 -13.06
C GLY A 24 -3.15 1.62 -12.54
N THR A 25 -4.20 1.84 -11.74
CA THR A 25 -5.14 0.78 -11.34
C THR A 25 -6.58 1.26 -11.46
N GLY A 26 -7.53 0.35 -11.63
CA GLY A 26 -8.96 0.68 -11.70
C GLY A 26 -9.84 -0.53 -11.40
N ALA A 27 -11.13 -0.27 -11.19
CA ALA A 27 -12.12 -1.29 -10.84
C ALA A 27 -13.23 -1.34 -11.89
N LYS A 28 -13.02 -2.17 -12.92
CA LYS A 28 -14.01 -2.36 -14.01
C LYS A 28 -14.43 -1.01 -14.59
N ASP A 29 -15.74 -0.80 -14.74
CA ASP A 29 -16.33 0.40 -15.32
C ASP A 29 -16.84 1.41 -14.27
N ASN A 30 -16.42 1.29 -13.01
CA ASN A 30 -16.90 2.19 -11.97
C ASN A 30 -16.40 3.63 -12.14
N TYR A 31 -17.32 4.59 -12.01
CA TYR A 31 -17.03 6.02 -11.91
C TYR A 31 -17.02 6.44 -10.44
N ILE A 32 -16.01 7.23 -10.03
CA ILE A 32 -15.92 7.75 -8.66
C ILE A 32 -16.78 9.00 -8.54
N ASP A 33 -17.96 8.89 -7.94
CA ASP A 33 -18.89 10.02 -7.75
C ASP A 33 -18.80 10.71 -6.38
N PHE A 34 -17.92 10.21 -5.50
CA PHE A 34 -17.75 10.68 -4.11
C PHE A 34 -16.41 11.37 -3.82
N ASN A 35 -15.56 11.59 -4.83
CA ASN A 35 -14.33 12.37 -4.64
C ASN A 35 -14.69 13.81 -4.28
N ASP A 36 -14.16 14.33 -3.16
CA ASP A 36 -14.49 15.65 -2.60
C ASP A 36 -16.02 15.87 -2.42
N LYS A 37 -16.76 14.79 -2.12
CA LYS A 37 -18.22 14.82 -1.99
C LYS A 37 -18.71 13.94 -0.85
N SER A 38 -19.79 14.36 -0.19
CA SER A 38 -20.34 13.66 0.97
C SER A 38 -21.24 12.48 0.61
N SER A 39 -21.77 12.43 -0.61
CA SER A 39 -22.73 11.43 -1.07
C SER A 39 -22.23 10.63 -2.28
N THR A 40 -22.82 9.44 -2.46
CA THR A 40 -22.55 8.54 -3.58
C THR A 40 -23.83 7.83 -3.97
N LYS A 41 -23.97 7.50 -5.25
CA LYS A 41 -25.01 6.59 -5.77
C LYS A 41 -24.52 5.14 -5.84
N LEU A 42 -23.24 4.89 -5.57
CA LEU A 42 -22.66 3.56 -5.60
C LEU A 42 -23.20 2.71 -4.46
N TYR A 43 -23.39 1.42 -4.74
CA TYR A 43 -23.72 0.46 -3.71
C TYR A 43 -22.53 0.29 -2.74
N HIS A 44 -22.83 0.07 -1.46
CA HIS A 44 -21.81 0.12 -0.39
C HIS A 44 -20.62 -0.82 -0.59
N THR A 45 -20.81 -2.01 -1.19
CA THR A 45 -19.69 -2.93 -1.47
C THR A 45 -18.77 -2.41 -2.58
N ALA A 46 -19.33 -1.75 -3.60
CA ALA A 46 -18.57 -1.09 -4.65
C ALA A 46 -17.83 0.13 -4.10
N GLU A 47 -18.50 0.96 -3.30
CA GLU A 47 -17.89 2.09 -2.57
C GLU A 47 -16.68 1.61 -1.76
N ASN A 48 -16.84 0.61 -0.88
CA ASN A 48 -15.76 0.12 -0.03
C ASN A 48 -14.58 -0.45 -0.83
N SER A 49 -14.85 -1.15 -1.94
CA SER A 49 -13.81 -1.65 -2.83
C SER A 49 -12.98 -0.51 -3.44
N LEU A 50 -13.67 0.54 -3.94
CA LEU A 50 -13.02 1.71 -4.52
C LEU A 50 -12.24 2.52 -3.48
N VAL A 51 -12.77 2.64 -2.27
CA VAL A 51 -12.07 3.30 -1.15
C VAL A 51 -10.82 2.52 -0.72
N GLY A 52 -10.88 1.18 -0.73
CA GLY A 52 -9.68 0.36 -0.54
C GLY A 52 -8.62 0.59 -1.62
N MET A 53 -9.03 0.76 -2.88
CA MET A 53 -8.12 1.14 -3.96
C MET A 53 -7.59 2.57 -3.84
N ILE A 54 -8.40 3.50 -3.30
CA ILE A 54 -7.92 4.84 -2.94
C ILE A 54 -6.81 4.71 -1.91
N ALA A 55 -7.02 4.00 -0.80
CA ALA A 55 -5.97 3.76 0.20
C ALA A 55 -4.69 3.18 -0.43
N ASP A 56 -4.84 2.19 -1.33
CA ASP A 56 -3.73 1.59 -2.05
C ASP A 56 -3.02 2.54 -3.02
N SER A 57 -3.71 3.52 -3.57
CA SER A 57 -3.13 4.52 -4.47
C SER A 57 -2.44 5.65 -3.69
N GLN A 58 -3.02 6.03 -2.55
CA GLN A 58 -2.57 7.16 -1.75
C GLN A 58 -1.37 6.82 -0.86
N ARG A 59 -1.02 5.53 -0.72
CA ARG A 59 0.19 5.15 0.00
C ARG A 59 1.48 5.52 -0.72
N ILE A 60 1.43 5.75 -2.04
CA ILE A 60 2.63 6.00 -2.84
C ILE A 60 3.21 7.37 -2.45
N ARG A 61 4.51 7.39 -2.24
CA ARG A 61 5.30 8.58 -1.99
C ARG A 61 6.21 8.87 -3.17
N LYS A 62 6.60 10.14 -3.31
CA LYS A 62 7.65 10.53 -4.24
C LYS A 62 8.90 9.67 -3.99
N ASP A 63 9.60 9.32 -5.07
CA ASP A 63 10.79 8.47 -5.08
C ASP A 63 10.57 6.99 -4.71
N ASP A 64 9.35 6.58 -4.33
CA ASP A 64 9.02 5.15 -4.20
C ASP A 64 9.28 4.42 -5.51
N PHE A 65 9.80 3.20 -5.42
CA PHE A 65 10.04 2.38 -6.59
C PHE A 65 8.76 1.73 -7.12
N VAL A 66 8.68 1.60 -8.44
CA VAL A 66 7.61 0.88 -9.12
C VAL A 66 8.20 -0.19 -10.01
N ILE A 67 7.67 -1.41 -9.86
CA ILE A 67 7.97 -2.56 -10.72
C ILE A 67 6.66 -3.01 -11.36
N PHE A 68 6.70 -3.35 -12.65
CA PHE A 68 5.54 -3.93 -13.31
C PHE A 68 5.58 -5.45 -13.28
N TYR A 69 4.48 -6.08 -12.88
CA TYR A 69 4.26 -7.50 -13.06
C TYR A 69 3.30 -7.72 -14.23
N LEU A 70 3.85 -8.17 -15.35
CA LEU A 70 3.10 -8.58 -16.53
C LEU A 70 2.51 -9.97 -16.30
N GLN A 71 1.19 -10.08 -16.37
CA GLN A 71 0.49 -11.34 -16.16
C GLN A 71 0.71 -12.32 -17.32
N GLN A 72 0.70 -13.62 -17.00
CA GLN A 72 0.64 -14.68 -18.00
C GLN A 72 -0.59 -14.50 -18.90
N ASN A 73 -0.40 -14.61 -20.21
CA ASN A 73 -1.47 -14.69 -21.18
C ASN A 73 -1.06 -15.57 -22.36
N MET A 74 -1.41 -16.85 -22.29
CA MET A 74 -1.09 -17.86 -23.29
C MET A 74 -1.62 -17.50 -24.68
N SER A 75 -2.81 -16.88 -24.76
CA SER A 75 -3.43 -16.48 -26.03
C SER A 75 -2.66 -15.38 -26.77
N GLN A 76 -1.80 -14.64 -26.05
CA GLN A 76 -0.99 -13.55 -26.58
C GLN A 76 0.51 -13.88 -26.50
N GLY A 77 0.86 -15.16 -26.36
CA GLY A 77 2.25 -15.63 -26.35
C GLY A 77 3.02 -15.36 -25.06
N ILE A 78 2.37 -14.87 -23.99
CA ILE A 78 3.01 -14.66 -22.69
C ILE A 78 2.83 -15.93 -21.85
N TYR A 79 3.80 -16.84 -21.95
CA TYR A 79 3.74 -18.16 -21.32
C TYR A 79 4.00 -18.17 -19.82
N GLU A 80 4.52 -17.08 -19.25
CA GLU A 80 4.79 -16.97 -17.83
C GLU A 80 4.69 -15.50 -17.39
N GLY A 81 4.22 -15.27 -16.16
CA GLY A 81 4.24 -13.93 -15.56
C GLY A 81 5.67 -13.43 -15.35
N LYS A 82 5.90 -12.13 -15.51
CA LYS A 82 7.25 -11.53 -15.43
C LYS A 82 7.24 -10.18 -14.74
N PHE A 83 8.27 -9.94 -13.93
CA PHE A 83 8.56 -8.65 -13.31
C PHE A 83 9.50 -7.83 -14.20
N TYR A 84 9.20 -6.55 -14.38
CA TYR A 84 9.87 -5.67 -15.33
C TYR A 84 10.19 -4.30 -14.74
N GLY A 85 11.42 -3.87 -15.02
CA GLY A 85 11.92 -2.51 -14.77
C GLY A 85 11.96 -2.11 -13.30
N ILE A 86 12.68 -1.04 -13.03
CA ILE A 86 12.63 -0.31 -11.77
C ILE A 86 12.43 1.15 -12.14
N PHE A 87 11.25 1.67 -11.83
CA PHE A 87 10.85 3.06 -12.04
C PHE A 87 10.73 3.75 -10.69
N LYS A 88 10.58 5.08 -10.68
CA LYS A 88 10.27 5.85 -9.49
C LYS A 88 8.98 6.63 -9.65
N ALA A 89 8.21 6.75 -8.58
CA ALA A 89 7.12 7.70 -8.50
C ALA A 89 7.66 9.12 -8.54
N LYS A 90 7.19 9.92 -9.50
CA LYS A 90 7.67 11.29 -9.74
C LYS A 90 7.14 12.30 -8.70
N GLU A 91 6.00 11.98 -8.10
CA GLU A 91 5.26 12.85 -7.20
C GLU A 91 4.66 12.06 -6.03
N ASP A 92 4.35 12.78 -4.95
CA ASP A 92 3.59 12.23 -3.83
C ASP A 92 2.10 12.10 -4.20
N LEU A 93 1.47 11.05 -3.68
CA LEU A 93 0.06 10.72 -3.89
C LEU A 93 -0.28 10.40 -5.35
N SER A 94 -1.18 9.43 -5.52
CA SER A 94 -1.81 9.19 -6.82
C SER A 94 -2.92 10.22 -7.05
N PHE A 95 -3.26 10.43 -8.31
CA PHE A 95 -4.37 11.28 -8.74
C PHE A 95 -5.48 10.47 -9.40
N LEU A 96 -6.63 11.11 -9.55
CA LEU A 96 -7.81 10.59 -10.21
C LEU A 96 -7.83 11.04 -11.68
N ASP A 97 -7.86 10.07 -12.58
CA ASP A 97 -8.32 10.24 -13.95
C ASP A 97 -9.55 9.35 -14.15
N ASN A 98 -10.71 9.91 -13.80
CA ASN A 98 -11.94 9.16 -13.55
C ASN A 98 -12.46 8.41 -14.79
N ASN A 99 -13.31 7.40 -14.59
CA ASN A 99 -13.83 6.58 -15.68
C ASN A 99 -15.01 7.22 -16.43
N ASP A 100 -14.75 8.25 -17.23
CA ASP A 100 -15.73 8.85 -18.14
C ASP A 100 -15.21 8.83 -19.60
N SER A 101 -15.86 9.54 -20.51
CA SER A 101 -15.43 9.62 -21.92
C SER A 101 -14.16 10.44 -22.13
N LYS A 102 -13.70 11.19 -21.12
CA LYS A 102 -12.51 12.04 -21.16
C LYS A 102 -11.28 11.38 -20.53
N GLN A 103 -11.43 10.19 -19.96
CA GLN A 103 -10.31 9.47 -19.36
C GLN A 103 -9.18 9.27 -20.37
N PHE A 104 -7.97 9.65 -19.99
CA PHE A 104 -6.83 9.61 -20.89
C PHE A 104 -6.48 8.17 -21.26
N LEU A 105 -6.30 7.94 -22.57
CA LEU A 105 -6.02 6.63 -23.18
C LEU A 105 -7.10 5.57 -23.00
N LYS A 106 -8.35 5.92 -22.69
CA LYS A 106 -9.43 4.94 -22.45
C LYS A 106 -9.60 3.93 -23.59
N THR A 107 -9.52 4.38 -24.84
CA THR A 107 -9.63 3.51 -26.02
C THR A 107 -8.43 2.58 -26.16
N GLN A 108 -7.22 3.08 -25.95
CA GLN A 108 -5.97 2.33 -26.05
C GLN A 108 -5.81 1.32 -24.91
N LEU A 109 -6.23 1.69 -23.70
CA LEU A 109 -6.13 0.85 -22.51
C LEU A 109 -7.16 -0.27 -22.49
N VAL A 110 -8.26 -0.15 -23.25
CA VAL A 110 -9.43 -1.06 -23.31
C VAL A 110 -10.10 -1.39 -21.97
N LYS A 111 -9.64 -0.77 -20.88
CA LYS A 111 -10.19 -0.84 -19.52
C LYS A 111 -9.85 0.44 -18.77
N SER A 112 -10.57 0.69 -17.68
CA SER A 112 -10.35 1.88 -16.87
C SER A 112 -9.18 1.70 -15.90
N LEU A 113 -8.26 2.66 -15.92
CA LEU A 113 -7.21 2.85 -14.91
C LEU A 113 -7.46 4.19 -14.22
N THR A 114 -8.29 4.17 -13.20
CA THR A 114 -8.85 5.35 -12.53
C THR A 114 -7.85 6.07 -11.64
N PHE A 115 -7.05 5.32 -10.87
CA PHE A 115 -6.06 5.87 -9.94
C PHE A 115 -4.69 5.74 -10.57
N ARG A 116 -3.98 6.86 -10.73
CA ARG A 116 -2.72 6.90 -11.47
C ARG A 116 -1.62 7.62 -10.70
N THR A 117 -0.38 7.23 -10.97
CA THR A 117 0.84 7.87 -10.47
C THR A 117 1.76 8.13 -11.65
N LEU A 118 2.35 9.32 -11.75
CA LEU A 118 3.39 9.56 -12.74
C LEU A 118 4.70 8.89 -12.33
N LEU A 119 5.40 8.37 -13.31
CA LEU A 119 6.67 7.69 -13.13
C LEU A 119 7.80 8.44 -13.81
N GLU A 120 9.01 8.12 -13.39
CA GLU A 120 10.23 8.34 -14.15
C GLU A 120 11.09 7.08 -14.17
N PRO A 121 11.87 6.85 -15.25
CA PRO A 121 12.81 5.74 -15.30
C PRO A 121 13.88 5.83 -14.20
N TYR A 122 14.28 4.68 -13.66
CA TYR A 122 15.42 4.60 -12.73
C TYR A 122 16.45 3.56 -13.20
N GLU A 123 16.15 2.27 -13.07
CA GLU A 123 16.96 1.18 -13.60
C GLU A 123 16.07 0.31 -14.50
N VAL A 124 15.94 0.70 -15.76
CA VAL A 124 15.11 -0.01 -16.74
C VAL A 124 15.94 -1.04 -17.48
N TYR A 125 15.47 -2.28 -17.46
CA TYR A 125 16.13 -3.43 -18.05
C TYR A 125 15.28 -4.01 -19.18
N ALA A 126 15.93 -4.59 -20.20
CA ALA A 126 15.24 -5.19 -21.33
C ALA A 126 14.42 -6.42 -20.91
N LYS A 127 15.05 -7.36 -20.20
CA LYS A 127 14.46 -8.65 -19.84
C LYS A 127 13.77 -8.60 -18.49
N GLY A 128 12.59 -9.21 -18.42
CA GLY A 128 11.91 -9.45 -17.16
C GLY A 128 12.44 -10.68 -16.42
N VAL A 129 12.23 -10.69 -15.11
CA VAL A 129 12.43 -11.87 -14.25
C VAL A 129 11.13 -12.64 -14.20
N THR A 130 11.16 -13.95 -14.44
CA THR A 130 9.94 -14.73 -14.45
C THR A 130 9.41 -14.99 -13.04
N GLU A 131 8.13 -15.35 -12.95
CA GLU A 131 7.51 -15.71 -11.68
C GLU A 131 8.20 -16.90 -11.02
N TRP A 132 8.59 -17.91 -11.79
CA TRP A 132 9.36 -19.05 -11.32
C TRP A 132 10.68 -18.62 -10.69
N GLU A 133 11.44 -17.75 -11.38
CA GLU A 133 12.71 -17.23 -10.88
C GLU A 133 12.56 -16.43 -9.57
N ALA A 134 11.45 -15.71 -9.40
CA ALA A 134 11.23 -14.85 -8.25
C ALA A 134 10.60 -15.57 -7.05
N LEU A 135 9.63 -16.47 -7.29
CA LEU A 135 8.73 -17.00 -6.26
C LEU A 135 8.91 -18.51 -6.01
N ASP A 136 9.26 -19.29 -7.04
CA ASP A 136 9.30 -20.76 -6.94
C ASP A 136 10.73 -21.30 -6.76
N GLU A 137 11.74 -20.57 -7.25
CA GLU A 137 13.15 -20.94 -7.11
C GLU A 137 13.65 -20.68 -5.68
N ILE A 138 13.73 -21.75 -4.89
CA ILE A 138 14.11 -21.70 -3.47
C ILE A 138 15.54 -22.19 -3.17
N LYS A 139 16.33 -22.57 -4.18
CA LYS A 139 17.67 -23.17 -3.96
C LYS A 139 18.64 -22.36 -3.10
N TYR A 140 18.43 -21.03 -3.04
CA TYR A 140 19.26 -20.11 -2.24
C TYR A 140 18.50 -19.47 -1.07
N ILE A 141 17.31 -19.99 -0.73
CA ILE A 141 16.53 -19.57 0.43
C ILE A 141 16.92 -20.45 1.61
N GLN A 142 17.47 -19.83 2.66
CA GLN A 142 17.92 -20.56 3.85
C GLN A 142 16.83 -20.71 4.90
N SER A 143 15.81 -19.84 4.86
CA SER A 143 14.71 -19.81 5.82
C SER A 143 13.43 -19.30 5.16
N PRO A 144 12.23 -19.80 5.55
CA PRO A 144 10.95 -19.36 4.98
C PRO A 144 10.74 -17.85 5.02
N ASN A 145 11.27 -17.15 6.03
CA ASN A 145 11.13 -15.70 6.14
C ASN A 145 11.82 -14.91 5.00
N GLN A 146 12.74 -15.52 4.26
CA GLN A 146 13.42 -14.87 3.13
C GLN A 146 12.64 -14.97 1.81
N MET A 147 11.47 -15.63 1.80
CA MET A 147 10.58 -15.71 0.65
C MET A 147 9.87 -14.37 0.38
N LEU A 148 9.44 -14.15 -0.86
CA LEU A 148 8.70 -12.96 -1.28
C LEU A 148 7.20 -13.10 -0.92
N TRP A 149 6.90 -13.20 0.38
CA TRP A 149 5.56 -13.47 0.91
C TRP A 149 4.49 -12.49 0.42
N SER A 150 4.81 -11.19 0.32
CA SER A 150 3.87 -10.18 -0.18
C SER A 150 3.38 -10.53 -1.59
N LEU A 151 4.27 -11.04 -2.44
CA LEU A 151 3.95 -11.46 -3.81
C LEU A 151 3.26 -12.83 -3.87
N ILE A 152 3.65 -13.77 -3.01
CA ILE A 152 3.01 -15.09 -2.89
C ILE A 152 1.54 -14.92 -2.45
N TYR A 153 1.29 -14.14 -1.39
CA TYR A 153 -0.08 -13.86 -0.94
C TYR A 153 -0.90 -13.15 -2.00
N ARG A 154 -0.28 -12.25 -2.76
CA ARG A 154 -0.92 -11.60 -3.91
C ARG A 154 -1.31 -12.61 -4.99
N LYS A 155 -0.46 -13.58 -5.33
CA LYS A 155 -0.76 -14.65 -6.31
C LYS A 155 -1.91 -15.53 -5.83
N LEU A 156 -1.94 -15.90 -4.55
CA LEU A 156 -3.00 -16.75 -3.98
C LEU A 156 -4.38 -16.08 -3.94
N LYS A 157 -4.45 -14.73 -3.89
CA LYS A 157 -5.72 -13.99 -3.76
C LYS A 157 -6.17 -13.25 -5.01
N GLY A 158 -5.25 -12.74 -5.83
CA GLY A 158 -5.55 -12.19 -7.16
C GLY A 158 -6.32 -10.85 -7.23
N ASN A 159 -6.47 -10.09 -6.14
CA ASN A 159 -7.49 -9.01 -6.07
C ASN A 159 -6.99 -7.56 -6.06
N ARG A 160 -5.69 -7.30 -6.20
CA ARG A 160 -5.14 -5.92 -6.14
C ARG A 160 -4.24 -5.61 -7.32
N GLY A 161 -4.48 -4.45 -7.93
CA GLY A 161 -3.70 -3.93 -9.05
C GLY A 161 -2.39 -3.27 -8.62
N ASN A 162 -2.25 -2.91 -7.34
CA ASN A 162 -1.05 -2.34 -6.75
C ASN A 162 -0.77 -3.07 -5.42
N THR A 163 0.40 -3.70 -5.30
CA THR A 163 0.84 -4.40 -4.08
C THR A 163 2.16 -3.82 -3.60
N MET A 164 2.18 -3.29 -2.38
CA MET A 164 3.43 -2.90 -1.74
C MET A 164 4.21 -4.17 -1.33
N ILE A 165 5.53 -4.11 -1.45
CA ILE A 165 6.44 -5.16 -0.98
C ILE A 165 7.45 -4.57 0.00
N THR A 166 7.87 -5.35 0.97
CA THR A 166 8.82 -4.89 1.99
C THR A 166 10.18 -4.54 1.40
N ILE A 167 11.02 -3.86 2.20
CA ILE A 167 12.34 -3.39 1.76
C ILE A 167 13.22 -4.57 1.31
N TYR A 168 13.30 -5.65 2.10
CA TYR A 168 14.13 -6.80 1.76
C TYR A 168 13.60 -7.58 0.54
N GLU A 169 12.28 -7.65 0.36
CA GLU A 169 11.65 -8.22 -0.83
C GLU A 169 12.00 -7.42 -2.08
N SER A 170 12.02 -6.09 -1.96
CA SER A 170 12.41 -5.16 -3.01
C SER A 170 13.87 -5.38 -3.43
N GLU A 171 14.78 -5.41 -2.47
CA GLU A 171 16.22 -5.61 -2.70
C GLU A 171 16.50 -6.94 -3.43
N ARG A 172 15.80 -8.00 -3.03
CA ARG A 172 15.89 -9.31 -3.69
C ARG A 172 15.39 -9.26 -5.13
N LEU A 173 14.22 -8.66 -5.37
CA LEU A 173 13.67 -8.56 -6.72
C LEU A 173 14.53 -7.67 -7.64
N PHE A 174 15.07 -6.57 -7.11
CA PHE A 174 16.04 -5.74 -7.84
C PHE A 174 17.29 -6.52 -8.22
N LYS A 175 17.82 -7.34 -7.31
CA LYS A 175 18.98 -8.19 -7.59
C LYS A 175 18.67 -9.18 -8.72
N LEU A 176 17.51 -9.82 -8.72
CA LEU A 176 17.10 -10.72 -9.80
C LEU A 176 17.04 -9.99 -11.15
N LEU A 177 16.43 -8.79 -11.20
CA LEU A 177 16.34 -7.98 -12.42
C LEU A 177 17.73 -7.59 -12.94
N ARG A 178 18.60 -7.12 -12.05
CA ARG A 178 19.99 -6.79 -12.35
C ARG A 178 20.76 -7.99 -12.91
N ASP A 179 20.70 -9.12 -12.23
CA ASP A 179 21.48 -10.30 -12.61
C ASP A 179 20.99 -10.91 -13.93
N LYS A 180 19.65 -10.99 -14.14
CA LYS A 180 19.03 -11.44 -15.41
C LYS A 180 19.55 -10.65 -16.61
N ASN A 181 19.81 -9.36 -16.41
CA ASN A 181 20.25 -8.44 -17.45
C ASN A 181 21.75 -8.14 -17.42
N LYS A 182 22.55 -8.91 -16.65
CA LYS A 182 24.00 -8.69 -16.50
C LYS A 182 24.33 -7.23 -16.12
N ARG A 183 23.43 -6.61 -15.34
CA ARG A 183 23.50 -5.22 -14.87
C ARG A 183 23.55 -4.18 -15.99
N GLN A 184 23.10 -4.53 -17.19
CA GLN A 184 23.02 -3.61 -18.33
C GLN A 184 21.64 -2.95 -18.37
N ILE A 185 21.61 -1.65 -18.04
CA ILE A 185 20.41 -0.83 -18.18
C ILE A 185 20.22 -0.38 -19.63
N LEU A 186 18.98 -0.21 -20.04
CA LEU A 186 18.64 0.44 -21.31
C LEU A 186 18.99 1.93 -21.25
N LYS A 187 19.45 2.47 -22.37
CA LYS A 187 19.77 3.90 -22.49
C LYS A 187 18.54 4.69 -22.95
N GLY A 188 18.42 5.92 -22.47
CA GLY A 188 17.35 6.85 -22.85
C GLY A 188 16.31 7.03 -21.74
N ALA A 189 15.28 7.82 -22.03
CA ALA A 189 14.20 8.12 -21.09
C ALA A 189 12.84 7.55 -21.50
N ASN A 190 12.66 7.24 -22.78
CA ASN A 190 11.39 6.74 -23.31
C ASN A 190 11.51 5.25 -23.64
N PHE A 191 10.48 4.49 -23.29
CA PHE A 191 10.47 3.04 -23.43
C PHE A 191 9.13 2.56 -23.96
N THR A 192 9.16 1.47 -24.70
CA THR A 192 7.97 0.73 -25.10
C THR A 192 8.21 -0.78 -24.90
N TYR A 193 7.19 -1.59 -25.15
CA TYR A 193 7.27 -3.05 -25.00
C TYR A 193 7.16 -3.73 -26.37
N ASP A 194 8.16 -4.56 -26.68
CA ASP A 194 8.15 -5.42 -27.85
C ASP A 194 7.53 -6.77 -27.49
N PHE A 195 6.35 -7.04 -28.06
CA PHE A 195 5.61 -8.28 -27.82
C PHE A 195 6.28 -9.53 -28.39
N SER A 196 7.08 -9.37 -29.46
CA SER A 196 7.70 -10.50 -30.15
C SER A 196 8.86 -11.07 -29.34
N THR A 197 9.67 -10.19 -28.78
CA THR A 197 10.83 -10.53 -27.95
C THR A 197 10.48 -10.60 -26.47
N GLN A 198 9.35 -10.01 -26.07
CA GLN A 198 8.95 -9.81 -24.67
C GLN A 198 10.01 -9.03 -23.88
N GLU A 199 10.51 -7.96 -24.49
CA GLU A 199 11.53 -7.09 -23.91
C GLU A 199 11.03 -5.64 -23.88
N ILE A 200 11.49 -4.90 -22.86
CA ILE A 200 11.42 -3.44 -22.91
C ILE A 200 12.48 -2.96 -23.89
N ILE A 201 12.13 -2.02 -24.75
CA ILE A 201 13.06 -1.41 -25.70
C ILE A 201 13.04 0.11 -25.56
N SER A 202 14.18 0.75 -25.83
CA SER A 202 14.26 2.20 -25.89
C SER A 202 13.51 2.73 -27.11
N GLU A 203 12.79 3.83 -26.91
CA GLU A 203 12.09 4.54 -27.97
C GLU A 203 12.61 5.97 -28.11
N LYS A 204 12.61 6.51 -29.33
CA LYS A 204 13.01 7.90 -29.58
C LYS A 204 11.88 8.90 -29.32
N ILE A 205 10.64 8.46 -29.52
CA ILE A 205 9.44 9.26 -29.33
C ILE A 205 9.17 9.39 -27.83
N SER A 206 8.85 10.60 -27.40
CA SER A 206 8.35 10.86 -26.05
C SER A 206 6.84 11.00 -26.11
N HIS A 207 6.14 10.31 -25.22
CA HIS A 207 4.70 10.46 -25.04
C HIS A 207 4.44 11.21 -23.74
N ALA A 208 3.79 12.38 -23.84
CA ALA A 208 3.42 13.15 -22.67
C ALA A 208 2.11 12.63 -22.08
N TYR A 209 2.05 12.48 -20.76
CA TYR A 209 0.80 12.29 -20.06
C TYR A 209 0.02 13.63 -20.00
N THR A 210 -1.08 13.73 -20.75
CA THR A 210 -1.95 14.93 -20.80
C THR A 210 -3.33 14.69 -20.20
N GLY A 211 -3.50 13.60 -19.45
CA GLY A 211 -4.73 13.28 -18.75
C GLY A 211 -5.00 14.17 -17.55
N ARG A 212 -6.18 13.99 -16.95
CA ARG A 212 -6.55 14.69 -15.73
C ARG A 212 -5.68 14.22 -14.57
N LYS A 213 -5.42 15.14 -13.64
CA LYS A 213 -4.70 14.89 -12.39
C LYS A 213 -5.50 15.44 -11.22
N GLU A 214 -6.75 14.99 -11.10
CA GLU A 214 -7.63 15.46 -10.04
C GLU A 214 -7.11 14.94 -8.68
N PRO A 215 -6.92 15.80 -7.66
CA PRO A 215 -6.53 15.33 -6.33
C PRO A 215 -7.66 14.47 -5.74
N ILE A 216 -7.28 13.52 -4.89
CA ILE A 216 -8.24 12.63 -4.23
C ILE A 216 -8.51 13.15 -2.81
N ASP A 217 -9.78 13.37 -2.47
CA ASP A 217 -10.21 13.72 -1.12
C ASP A 217 -11.38 12.83 -0.67
N ILE A 218 -11.16 12.05 0.38
CA ILE A 218 -12.15 11.15 0.98
C ILE A 218 -12.86 11.76 2.19
N LEU A 219 -12.36 12.87 2.74
CA LEU A 219 -12.81 13.40 4.03
C LEU A 219 -14.31 13.77 4.03
N PRO A 220 -14.87 14.45 3.01
CA PRO A 220 -16.31 14.75 2.99
C PRO A 220 -17.19 13.49 3.06
N ARG A 221 -16.77 12.42 2.37
CA ARG A 221 -17.50 11.15 2.39
C ARG A 221 -17.36 10.43 3.73
N LEU A 222 -16.17 10.46 4.33
CA LEU A 222 -15.90 9.90 5.66
C LEU A 222 -16.79 10.56 6.71
N ILE A 223 -16.79 11.89 6.77
CA ILE A 223 -17.60 12.67 7.74
C ILE A 223 -19.07 12.29 7.62
N ARG A 224 -19.61 12.22 6.40
CA ARG A 224 -21.01 11.83 6.21
C ARG A 224 -21.32 10.47 6.80
N LYS A 225 -20.44 9.47 6.63
CA LYS A 225 -20.64 8.13 7.21
C LYS A 225 -20.50 8.14 8.72
N PHE A 226 -19.58 8.94 9.27
CA PHE A 226 -19.43 9.16 10.70
C PHE A 226 -20.72 9.70 11.32
N ASP A 227 -21.25 10.79 10.77
CA ASP A 227 -22.48 11.45 11.26
C ASP A 227 -23.72 10.56 11.15
N GLU A 228 -23.78 9.73 10.11
CA GLU A 228 -24.86 8.76 9.90
C GLU A 228 -24.69 7.46 10.70
N ASN A 229 -23.64 7.33 11.54
CA ASN A 229 -23.29 6.11 12.27
C ASN A 229 -23.19 4.85 11.38
N LYS A 230 -22.66 5.00 10.17
CA LYS A 230 -22.41 3.89 9.23
C LYS A 230 -21.01 3.33 9.41
N ALA A 231 -20.76 2.10 8.97
CA ALA A 231 -19.40 1.56 8.91
C ALA A 231 -18.53 2.38 7.93
N PHE A 232 -17.33 2.78 8.37
CA PHE A 232 -16.41 3.62 7.57
C PHE A 232 -14.93 3.25 7.74
N GLU A 233 -14.60 2.05 8.22
CA GLU A 233 -13.19 1.65 8.49
C GLU A 233 -12.29 1.77 7.25
N SER A 234 -12.77 1.41 6.06
CA SER A 234 -12.02 1.62 4.81
C SER A 234 -11.76 3.10 4.52
N HIS A 235 -12.72 3.99 4.80
CA HIS A 235 -12.57 5.44 4.65
C HIS A 235 -11.57 5.99 5.66
N LEU A 236 -11.59 5.49 6.90
CA LEU A 236 -10.61 5.83 7.93
C LEU A 236 -9.20 5.42 7.49
N GLN A 237 -9.02 4.21 6.97
CA GLN A 237 -7.73 3.76 6.43
C GLN A 237 -7.28 4.67 5.29
N ALA A 238 -8.14 4.96 4.32
CA ALA A 238 -7.82 5.87 3.22
C ALA A 238 -7.40 7.26 3.71
N TYR A 239 -8.14 7.84 4.67
CA TYR A 239 -7.82 9.12 5.28
C TYR A 239 -6.47 9.09 6.01
N VAL A 240 -6.23 8.08 6.87
CA VAL A 240 -4.96 7.93 7.60
C VAL A 240 -3.80 7.85 6.60
N ILE A 241 -3.91 7.04 5.55
CA ILE A 241 -2.85 6.89 4.54
C ILE A 241 -2.60 8.18 3.76
N GLN A 242 -3.65 8.94 3.43
CA GLN A 242 -3.52 10.24 2.76
C GLN A 242 -2.77 11.28 3.61
N ASN A 243 -2.82 11.18 4.94
CA ASN A 243 -2.36 12.23 5.84
C ASN A 243 -1.09 11.91 6.62
N ILE A 244 -0.83 10.62 6.89
CA ILE A 244 0.24 10.17 7.78
C ILE A 244 1.64 10.58 7.30
N GLY A 245 2.39 11.24 8.18
CA GLY A 245 3.75 11.70 7.96
C GLY A 245 3.86 12.68 6.81
N ARG A 246 2.84 13.53 6.64
CA ARG A 246 2.77 14.60 5.63
C ARG A 246 2.47 15.97 6.26
N ASN A 247 2.32 16.05 7.58
CA ASN A 247 1.94 17.27 8.30
C ASN A 247 0.61 17.87 7.86
N THR A 248 -0.27 17.10 7.21
CA THR A 248 -1.63 17.53 6.85
C THR A 248 -2.64 17.27 7.98
N ASN A 249 -2.33 16.33 8.88
CA ASN A 249 -3.00 16.16 10.16
C ASN A 249 -1.97 16.07 11.29
N GLN A 250 -1.71 17.20 11.95
CA GLN A 250 -0.70 17.28 13.01
C GLN A 250 -1.00 16.35 14.18
N SER A 251 -2.27 16.24 14.60
CA SER A 251 -2.63 15.38 15.74
C SER A 251 -2.38 13.90 15.49
N LEU A 252 -2.51 13.44 14.24
CA LEU A 252 -2.16 12.08 13.83
C LEU A 252 -0.65 11.88 13.90
N ASP A 253 0.09 12.82 13.31
CA ASP A 253 1.55 12.75 13.20
C ASP A 253 2.20 12.83 14.59
N ASP A 254 1.72 13.70 15.48
CA ASP A 254 2.19 13.84 16.87
C ASP A 254 2.03 12.55 17.69
N CYS A 255 0.96 11.79 17.47
CA CYS A 255 0.74 10.54 18.19
C CYS A 255 1.68 9.40 17.72
N LEU A 256 2.13 9.46 16.47
CA LEU A 256 2.88 8.38 15.82
C LEU A 256 4.39 8.66 15.78
N PHE A 257 4.79 9.92 15.62
CA PHE A 257 6.17 10.34 15.37
C PHE A 257 6.73 11.16 16.53
N ASP A 258 7.05 10.50 17.64
CA ASP A 258 7.75 11.14 18.77
C ASP A 258 9.27 11.15 18.51
N GLU A 259 9.78 12.25 17.93
CA GLU A 259 11.20 12.45 17.57
C GLU A 259 11.81 11.36 16.66
N VAL A 260 10.97 10.70 15.87
CA VAL A 260 11.38 9.64 14.93
C VAL A 260 11.08 10.02 13.50
N SER A 261 11.96 9.59 12.59
CA SER A 261 11.79 9.83 11.16
C SER A 261 11.07 8.66 10.49
N LEU A 262 10.22 8.96 9.51
CA LEU A 262 9.43 7.97 8.78
C LEU A 262 10.24 7.38 7.61
N GLU A 263 10.47 6.06 7.62
CA GLU A 263 10.98 5.31 6.47
C GLU A 263 9.86 4.79 5.56
N TRP A 264 8.63 4.63 6.09
CA TRP A 264 7.43 4.18 5.39
C TRP A 264 7.42 2.70 4.98
N ILE A 265 6.24 2.07 5.01
CA ILE A 265 5.97 0.75 4.42
C ILE A 265 4.66 0.83 3.63
N GLY A 266 3.50 0.93 4.28
CA GLY A 266 2.21 1.10 3.58
C GLY A 266 1.02 0.50 4.31
N ASN A 267 -0.09 0.32 3.60
CA ASN A 267 -1.31 -0.30 4.10
C ASN A 267 -1.46 -1.76 3.66
N GLU A 268 -2.32 -2.49 4.36
CA GLU A 268 -2.80 -3.82 3.97
C GLU A 268 -1.67 -4.85 3.78
N VAL A 269 -0.67 -4.77 4.67
CA VAL A 269 0.49 -5.66 4.66
C VAL A 269 0.05 -7.06 5.05
N SER A 270 0.18 -8.01 4.12
CA SER A 270 -0.23 -9.40 4.37
C SER A 270 0.55 -10.04 5.50
N CYS A 271 -0.16 -10.63 6.46
CA CYS A 271 0.42 -11.27 7.63
C CYS A 271 -0.29 -12.60 7.92
N GLY A 272 0.21 -13.68 7.32
CA GLY A 272 -0.23 -15.05 7.60
C GLY A 272 -1.08 -15.69 6.49
N VAL A 273 -1.10 -17.02 6.50
CA VAL A 273 -1.76 -17.85 5.47
C VAL A 273 -3.29 -17.77 5.51
N GLY A 274 -3.87 -17.36 6.65
CA GLY A 274 -5.31 -17.10 6.81
C GLY A 274 -5.79 -15.80 6.17
N MET A 275 -4.97 -15.16 5.33
CA MET A 275 -5.28 -13.91 4.61
C MET A 275 -5.51 -12.70 5.51
N GLN A 276 -4.99 -12.72 6.73
CA GLN A 276 -4.98 -11.56 7.61
C GLN A 276 -4.01 -10.50 7.08
N ARG A 277 -4.30 -9.23 7.36
CA ARG A 277 -3.52 -8.09 6.94
C ARG A 277 -3.40 -7.09 8.08
N ILE A 278 -2.25 -6.44 8.16
CA ILE A 278 -2.02 -5.27 9.01
C ILE A 278 -2.59 -4.07 8.26
N ASP A 279 -3.49 -3.30 8.90
CA ASP A 279 -4.17 -2.19 8.24
C ASP A 279 -3.17 -1.14 7.75
N VAL A 280 -2.26 -0.72 8.62
CA VAL A 280 -1.14 0.17 8.29
C VAL A 280 0.12 -0.33 8.99
N MET A 281 1.24 -0.37 8.28
CA MET A 281 2.54 -0.68 8.86
C MET A 281 3.50 0.47 8.54
N LEU A 282 4.25 0.91 9.54
CA LEU A 282 5.33 1.88 9.38
C LEU A 282 6.68 1.24 9.71
N SER A 283 7.71 1.68 8.99
CA SER A 283 9.11 1.60 9.43
C SER A 283 9.51 2.99 9.91
N LEU A 284 9.96 3.11 11.15
CA LEU A 284 10.45 4.35 11.73
C LEU A 284 11.93 4.21 12.06
N VAL A 285 12.67 5.31 11.99
CA VAL A 285 14.09 5.37 12.33
C VAL A 285 14.25 6.33 13.50
N LYS A 286 14.79 5.79 14.60
CA LYS A 286 15.17 6.53 15.81
C LYS A 286 16.67 6.38 16.01
N GLU A 287 17.44 7.41 15.69
CA GLU A 287 18.91 7.35 15.70
C GLU A 287 19.44 6.16 14.88
N ASN A 288 20.01 5.14 15.56
CA ASN A 288 20.53 3.92 14.96
C ASN A 288 19.57 2.71 15.07
N ALA A 289 18.40 2.89 15.69
CA ALA A 289 17.38 1.86 15.86
C ALA A 289 16.24 2.03 14.85
N LYS A 290 15.57 0.92 14.54
CA LYS A 290 14.37 0.88 13.71
C LYS A 290 13.20 0.39 14.52
N ILE A 291 12.01 0.94 14.24
CA ILE A 291 10.77 0.51 14.85
C ILE A 291 9.81 0.06 13.75
N ALA A 292 9.39 -1.19 13.80
CA ALA A 292 8.28 -1.72 13.02
C ALA A 292 6.99 -1.46 13.79
N MET A 293 6.13 -0.62 13.24
CA MET A 293 4.91 -0.16 13.90
C MET A 293 3.67 -0.71 13.17
N PRO A 294 3.14 -1.88 13.56
CA PRO A 294 1.85 -2.35 13.06
C PRO A 294 0.72 -1.57 13.73
N ILE A 295 -0.19 -1.05 12.91
CA ILE A 295 -1.34 -0.24 13.33
C ILE A 295 -2.62 -0.96 12.93
N GLU A 296 -3.47 -1.20 13.92
CA GLU A 296 -4.85 -1.64 13.74
C GLU A 296 -5.79 -0.43 13.78
N LEU A 297 -6.68 -0.30 12.80
CA LEU A 297 -7.66 0.78 12.72
C LEU A 297 -9.05 0.25 13.04
N LYS A 298 -9.84 1.02 13.80
CA LYS A 298 -11.25 0.70 14.08
C LYS A 298 -12.14 1.92 13.86
N SER A 299 -13.22 1.75 13.07
CA SER A 299 -14.26 2.78 12.92
C SER A 299 -15.21 2.88 14.13
N VAL A 300 -14.97 2.07 15.15
CA VAL A 300 -15.75 1.94 16.39
C VAL A 300 -14.82 2.05 17.59
N GLU A 301 -15.42 2.08 18.78
CA GLU A 301 -14.67 2.04 20.04
C GLU A 301 -13.81 0.76 20.15
N ALA A 302 -12.71 0.86 20.88
CA ALA A 302 -11.84 -0.29 21.13
C ALA A 302 -12.59 -1.40 21.89
N THR A 303 -12.13 -2.63 21.70
CA THR A 303 -12.64 -3.85 22.33
C THR A 303 -11.47 -4.72 22.80
N THR A 304 -11.72 -5.62 23.74
CA THR A 304 -10.70 -6.61 24.18
C THR A 304 -10.29 -7.56 23.05
N GLY A 305 -11.16 -7.76 22.05
CA GLY A 305 -10.89 -8.59 20.87
C GLY A 305 -9.78 -8.02 19.97
N ASN A 306 -9.57 -6.70 19.97
CA ASN A 306 -8.53 -6.07 19.14
C ASN A 306 -7.12 -6.58 19.45
N ILE A 307 -6.89 -7.02 20.70
CA ILE A 307 -5.60 -7.52 21.15
C ILE A 307 -5.23 -8.85 20.50
N ILE A 308 -6.22 -9.68 20.17
CA ILE A 308 -5.99 -10.94 19.45
C ILE A 308 -5.46 -10.66 18.05
N GLN A 309 -6.02 -9.65 17.38
CA GLN A 309 -5.60 -9.25 16.04
C GLN A 309 -4.18 -8.68 16.05
N ILE A 310 -3.89 -7.79 17.00
CA ILE A 310 -2.55 -7.20 17.17
C ILE A 310 -1.52 -8.26 17.56
N GLN A 311 -1.84 -9.24 18.41
CA GLN A 311 -0.93 -10.33 18.74
C GLN A 311 -0.49 -11.09 17.49
N ARG A 312 -1.43 -11.41 16.59
CA ARG A 312 -1.09 -12.09 15.33
C ARG A 312 -0.19 -11.26 14.42
N TYR A 313 -0.31 -9.93 14.47
CA TYR A 313 0.62 -9.04 13.77
C TYR A 313 2.03 -9.17 14.34
N ILE A 314 2.16 -9.14 15.66
CA ILE A 314 3.45 -9.32 16.33
C ILE A 314 4.06 -10.68 15.98
N ASP A 315 3.30 -11.76 16.15
CA ASP A 315 3.76 -13.12 15.88
C ASP A 315 4.28 -13.25 14.43
N TRP A 316 3.60 -12.62 13.48
CA TRP A 316 4.03 -12.61 12.08
C TRP A 316 5.28 -11.75 11.88
N LEU A 317 5.35 -10.56 12.47
CA LEU A 317 6.52 -9.69 12.36
C LEU A 317 7.78 -10.36 12.93
N GLU A 318 7.69 -10.98 14.10
CA GLU A 318 8.80 -11.69 14.75
C GLU A 318 9.34 -12.83 13.88
N GLN A 319 8.46 -13.55 13.18
CA GLN A 319 8.84 -14.69 12.35
C GLN A 319 9.32 -14.29 10.94
N TYR A 320 8.71 -13.27 10.33
CA TYR A 320 8.86 -13.00 8.89
C TYR A 320 9.53 -11.66 8.58
N TYR A 321 9.24 -10.60 9.32
CA TYR A 321 9.78 -9.27 9.01
C TYR A 321 11.10 -9.00 9.74
N ILE A 322 11.10 -9.16 11.08
CA ILE A 322 12.24 -8.84 11.95
C ILE A 322 13.53 -9.59 11.56
N PRO A 323 13.51 -10.89 11.20
CA PRO A 323 14.72 -11.60 10.81
C PRO A 323 15.39 -11.05 9.55
N ASN A 324 14.64 -10.38 8.67
CA ASN A 324 15.16 -9.75 7.47
C ASN A 324 15.44 -8.24 7.65
N ARG A 325 14.80 -7.62 8.64
CA ARG A 325 14.89 -6.19 8.93
C ARG A 325 14.79 -5.95 10.44
N ILE A 326 15.92 -6.14 11.13
CA ILE A 326 16.03 -5.99 12.59
C ILE A 326 15.44 -4.63 13.01
N SER A 327 14.43 -4.70 13.88
CA SER A 327 13.67 -3.56 14.39
C SER A 327 13.07 -3.93 15.76
N ASP A 328 12.83 -2.95 16.60
CA ASP A 328 11.88 -3.08 17.71
C ASP A 328 10.45 -3.08 17.17
N ILE A 329 9.50 -3.68 17.89
CA ILE A 329 8.09 -3.67 17.49
C ILE A 329 7.31 -2.72 18.42
N GLN A 330 6.56 -1.80 17.83
CA GLN A 330 5.65 -0.89 18.54
C GLN A 330 4.22 -1.11 18.03
N PRO A 331 3.41 -1.95 18.69
CA PRO A 331 2.02 -2.12 18.30
C PRO A 331 1.21 -0.86 18.59
N VAL A 332 0.25 -0.56 17.71
CA VAL A 332 -0.66 0.59 17.84
C VAL A 332 -2.10 0.18 17.56
N LEU A 333 -3.01 0.65 18.39
CA LEU A 333 -4.45 0.59 18.14
C LEU A 333 -4.99 2.01 17.99
N VAL A 334 -5.65 2.28 16.87
CA VAL A 334 -6.39 3.53 16.63
C VAL A 334 -7.88 3.22 16.59
N ALA A 335 -8.66 3.79 17.50
CA ALA A 335 -10.09 3.52 17.61
C ALA A 335 -10.90 4.82 17.82
N LYS A 336 -12.22 4.74 17.59
CA LYS A 336 -13.12 5.86 17.89
C LYS A 336 -13.06 6.14 19.40
N LYS A 337 -13.02 7.43 19.77
CA LYS A 337 -13.00 7.89 21.16
C LYS A 337 -14.18 7.31 21.94
N LEU A 338 -13.89 6.77 23.12
CA LEU A 338 -14.88 6.29 24.07
C LEU A 338 -15.54 7.46 24.81
N GLU A 339 -16.87 7.53 24.82
CA GLU A 339 -17.60 8.64 25.46
C GLU A 339 -17.53 8.58 27.00
N ASP A 340 -17.67 7.39 27.60
CA ASP A 340 -17.70 7.22 29.06
C ASP A 340 -16.65 6.22 29.58
N LYS A 341 -15.52 6.76 30.05
CA LYS A 341 -14.40 5.98 30.61
C LYS A 341 -14.61 5.49 32.04
N LYS A 342 -15.77 5.76 32.65
CA LYS A 342 -16.08 5.30 34.02
C LYS A 342 -16.69 3.89 34.04
N GLN A 343 -17.06 3.36 32.90
CA GLN A 343 -17.70 2.05 32.79
C GLN A 343 -16.70 0.92 33.03
N SER A 344 -17.19 -0.21 33.58
CA SER A 344 -16.40 -1.44 33.78
C SER A 344 -15.73 -1.89 32.48
N TYR A 345 -16.40 -1.69 31.36
CA TYR A 345 -15.91 -2.00 30.03
C TYR A 345 -14.55 -1.34 29.71
N TYR A 346 -14.36 -0.05 30.02
CA TYR A 346 -13.08 0.62 29.81
C TYR A 346 -11.96 0.02 30.66
N LYS A 347 -12.29 -0.40 31.89
CA LYS A 347 -11.35 -1.09 32.77
C LYS A 347 -10.94 -2.45 32.18
N ASP A 348 -11.87 -3.18 31.57
CA ASP A 348 -11.57 -4.47 30.93
C ASP A 348 -10.67 -4.31 29.71
N ILE A 349 -10.93 -3.30 28.87
CA ILE A 349 -10.08 -2.93 27.74
C ILE A 349 -8.66 -2.61 28.22
N THR A 350 -8.51 -1.66 29.14
CA THR A 350 -7.20 -1.22 29.61
C THR A 350 -6.43 -2.32 30.36
N ASN A 351 -7.13 -3.19 31.10
CA ASN A 351 -6.52 -4.38 31.68
C ASN A 351 -6.04 -5.36 30.62
N SER A 352 -6.77 -5.53 29.51
CA SER A 352 -6.34 -6.37 28.39
C SER A 352 -5.05 -5.83 27.76
N PHE A 353 -4.92 -4.51 27.63
CA PHE A 353 -3.71 -3.86 27.12
C PHE A 353 -2.52 -4.07 28.07
N LYS A 354 -2.72 -3.90 29.38
CA LYS A 354 -1.69 -4.16 30.39
C LYS A 354 -1.24 -5.62 30.38
N LYS A 355 -2.18 -6.56 30.26
CA LYS A 355 -1.88 -7.99 30.15
C LYS A 355 -1.07 -8.28 28.88
N PHE A 356 -1.46 -7.69 27.77
CA PHE A 356 -0.74 -7.81 26.50
C PHE A 356 0.71 -7.33 26.60
N ASN A 357 0.94 -6.15 27.19
CA ASN A 357 2.30 -5.62 27.38
C ASN A 357 3.15 -6.50 28.31
N LYS A 358 2.55 -7.12 29.33
CA LYS A 358 3.25 -8.06 30.23
C LYS A 358 3.68 -9.35 29.52
N ILE A 359 2.95 -9.78 28.49
CA ILE A 359 3.27 -10.97 27.70
C ILE A 359 4.34 -10.64 26.66
N ASN A 360 4.17 -9.53 25.93
CA ASN A 360 5.04 -9.13 24.83
C ASN A 360 6.19 -8.23 25.30
N THR A 361 7.00 -8.73 26.24
CA THR A 361 8.10 -7.97 26.88
C THR A 361 9.22 -7.53 25.93
N LYS A 362 9.30 -8.11 24.73
CA LYS A 362 10.25 -7.74 23.67
C LYS A 362 9.72 -6.60 22.77
N CYS A 363 8.45 -6.26 22.90
CA CYS A 363 7.85 -5.14 22.18
C CYS A 363 7.85 -3.90 23.05
N LEU A 364 7.82 -2.73 22.42
CA LEU A 364 7.45 -1.50 23.08
C LEU A 364 5.97 -1.57 23.53
N PRO A 365 5.57 -0.87 24.62
CA PRO A 365 4.21 -0.95 25.15
C PRO A 365 3.17 -0.50 24.12
N LEU A 366 2.06 -1.22 23.97
CA LEU A 366 0.97 -0.86 23.04
C LEU A 366 0.58 0.62 23.15
N LYS A 367 0.68 1.35 22.03
CA LYS A 367 0.13 2.70 21.93
C LYS A 367 -1.37 2.61 21.63
N TYR A 368 -2.17 3.29 22.44
CA TYR A 368 -3.61 3.39 22.22
C TYR A 368 -3.97 4.83 21.86
N ILE A 369 -4.50 5.02 20.66
CA ILE A 369 -4.87 6.32 20.12
C ILE A 369 -6.38 6.33 19.90
N GLU A 370 -7.02 7.36 20.43
CA GLU A 370 -8.43 7.64 20.17
C GLU A 370 -8.54 8.76 19.15
N TYR A 371 -9.53 8.68 18.26
CA TYR A 371 -9.89 9.80 17.40
C TYR A 371 -11.34 10.25 17.59
N GLU A 372 -11.58 11.52 17.33
CA GLU A 372 -12.91 12.12 17.31
C GLU A 372 -13.05 13.12 16.16
N LEU A 373 -14.29 13.39 15.75
CA LEU A 373 -14.58 14.42 14.76
C LEU A 373 -14.82 15.75 15.49
N LYS A 374 -14.01 16.76 15.20
CA LYS A 374 -14.15 18.13 15.70
C LYS A 374 -13.95 19.13 14.58
N ASN A 375 -14.87 20.10 14.46
CA ASN A 375 -14.80 21.14 13.43
C ASN A 375 -14.55 20.59 12.02
N ASN A 376 -15.23 19.50 11.65
CA ASN A 376 -15.08 18.78 10.38
C ASN A 376 -13.66 18.25 10.11
N LYS A 377 -12.89 17.96 11.17
CA LYS A 377 -11.56 17.34 11.09
C LYS A 377 -11.47 16.19 12.08
N LEU A 378 -10.73 15.14 11.72
CA LEU A 378 -10.39 14.08 12.66
C LEU A 378 -9.23 14.56 13.53
N GLU A 379 -9.45 14.57 14.84
CA GLU A 379 -8.41 14.82 15.84
C GLU A 379 -8.03 13.50 16.50
N PHE A 380 -6.72 13.25 16.61
CA PHE A 380 -6.16 12.04 17.23
C PHE A 380 -5.50 12.39 18.56
N LYS A 381 -5.60 11.48 19.54
CA LYS A 381 -4.98 11.66 20.85
C LYS A 381 -4.57 10.32 21.46
N GLU A 382 -3.30 10.21 21.79
CA GLU A 382 -2.78 9.09 22.58
C GLU A 382 -3.38 9.08 24.00
N GLN A 383 -3.77 7.90 24.45
CA GLN A 383 -4.38 7.67 25.76
C GLN A 383 -3.43 6.89 26.66
N ARG A 384 -3.30 7.36 27.91
CA ARG A 384 -2.62 6.63 28.98
C ARG A 384 -3.61 5.70 29.67
N TYR A 385 -3.19 4.50 30.03
CA TYR A 385 -4.06 3.48 30.63
C TYR A 385 -3.43 2.67 31.76
#